data_AF-A0A1H2X4G5-F1
#
_entry.id   AF-A0A1H2X4G5-F1
#
_cell.length_a   1.000
_cell.length_b   1.000
_cell.length_c   1.000
_cell.angle_alpha   90.00
_cell.angle_beta   90.00
_cell.angle_gamma   90.00
#
_symmetry.space_group_name_H-M   'P 1'
#
loop_
_entity.id
_entity.type
_entity.pdbx_description
1 polymer ?
#
loop_
_entity_poly.entity_id
_entity_poly.type
_entity_poly.pdbx_seq_one_letter_code
_entity_poly.pdbx_strand_id
1 'polypeptide(L)'
;MNNDESEQLAGLTVPRTLTRKERREMMLKQQKRRRRRRRARVRRVKAWRALRSLQFWTRAAIALALLLLLAFWARFAYVYDIPSYAASVLPPHIRAYVTVKPWWFGPPIFDLGLYGPDLSSGTISDPYAVLLYKLGQYAPILTHPQIIWVSH
;
A
#
# COMPACT_ATOMS: atom_id res chain seq x y z
N MET A 1 -87.91 18.62 -18.87
CA MET A 1 -86.61 18.71 -19.54
C MET A 1 -86.21 20.18 -19.51
N ASN A 2 -85.11 20.64 -18.94
CA ASN A 2 -83.92 19.97 -18.39
C ASN A 2 -83.33 20.90 -17.33
N ASN A 3 -83.20 20.43 -16.08
CA ASN A 3 -82.24 21.01 -15.13
C ASN A 3 -80.84 20.38 -15.28
N ASP A 4 -80.68 19.45 -16.23
CA ASP A 4 -79.45 18.66 -16.41
C ASP A 4 -78.47 19.28 -17.44
N GLU A 5 -78.88 20.32 -18.18
CA GLU A 5 -77.99 20.99 -19.15
C GLU A 5 -77.12 22.08 -18.51
N SER A 6 -77.50 22.60 -17.35
CA SER A 6 -76.74 23.64 -16.63
C SER A 6 -75.51 23.09 -15.92
N GLU A 7 -75.44 21.79 -15.62
CA GLU A 7 -74.25 21.18 -15.01
C GLU A 7 -73.18 20.77 -16.03
N GLN A 8 -73.52 20.57 -17.31
CA GLN A 8 -72.53 20.20 -18.33
C GLN A 8 -71.69 21.39 -18.83
N LEU A 9 -72.12 22.63 -18.59
CA LEU A 9 -71.34 23.84 -18.89
C LEU A 9 -70.33 24.22 -17.78
N ALA A 10 -70.25 23.45 -16.68
CA ALA A 10 -69.19 23.57 -15.68
C ALA A 10 -67.86 22.91 -16.12
N GLY A 11 -67.79 22.38 -17.35
CA GLY A 11 -66.62 21.73 -17.92
C GLY A 11 -65.65 22.64 -18.69
N LEU A 12 -65.93 23.94 -18.83
CA LEU A 12 -64.97 24.89 -19.39
C LEU A 12 -63.99 25.31 -18.29
N THR A 13 -62.91 24.54 -18.17
CA THR A 13 -61.72 24.94 -17.41
C THR A 13 -61.13 26.21 -18.03
N VAL A 14 -61.70 27.36 -17.67
CA VAL A 14 -61.10 28.67 -17.92
C VAL A 14 -59.68 28.58 -17.37
N PRO A 15 -58.63 28.80 -18.19
CA PRO A 15 -57.27 28.77 -17.69
C PRO A 15 -57.17 29.84 -16.62
N ARG A 16 -57.14 29.43 -15.35
CA ARG A 16 -57.05 30.34 -14.20
C ARG A 16 -55.83 31.23 -14.44
N THR A 17 -56.08 32.49 -14.76
CA THR A 17 -55.03 33.47 -15.08
C THR A 17 -54.27 33.75 -13.80
N LEU A 18 -53.18 33.01 -13.62
CA LEU A 18 -52.33 33.10 -12.44
C LEU A 18 -51.97 34.55 -12.14
N THR A 19 -52.27 34.96 -10.91
CA THR A 19 -51.93 36.30 -10.43
C THR A 19 -50.41 36.49 -10.43
N ARG A 20 -49.97 37.75 -10.51
CA ARG A 20 -48.54 38.12 -10.61
C ARG A 20 -47.69 37.51 -9.49
N LYS A 21 -48.27 37.34 -8.29
CA LYS A 21 -47.64 36.67 -7.13
C LYS A 21 -47.48 35.16 -7.33
N GLU A 22 -48.51 34.46 -7.79
CA GLU A 22 -48.48 33.01 -8.02
C GLU A 22 -47.50 32.62 -9.14
N ARG A 23 -47.39 33.43 -10.21
CA ARG A 23 -46.36 33.23 -11.25
C ARG A 23 -44.94 33.33 -10.69
N ARG A 24 -44.70 34.28 -9.78
CA ARG A 24 -43.41 34.46 -9.11
C ARG A 24 -43.06 33.26 -8.23
N GLU A 25 -44.02 32.77 -7.45
CA GLU A 25 -43.82 31.58 -6.62
C GLU A 25 -43.57 30.31 -7.43
N MET A 26 -44.28 30.12 -8.55
CA MET A 26 -44.02 28.98 -9.44
C MET A 26 -42.64 29.06 -10.10
N MET A 27 -42.21 30.23 -10.56
CA MET A 27 -40.85 30.43 -11.07
C MET A 27 -39.80 30.13 -9.99
N LEU A 28 -39.99 30.60 -8.75
CA LEU A 28 -39.08 30.32 -7.64
C LEU A 28 -39.05 28.83 -7.27
N LYS A 29 -40.20 28.13 -7.27
CA LYS A 29 -40.28 26.67 -7.08
C LYS A 29 -39.55 25.91 -8.19
N GLN A 30 -39.74 26.31 -9.46
CA GLN A 30 -39.04 25.72 -10.60
C GLN A 30 -37.53 25.99 -10.53
N GLN A 31 -37.09 27.20 -10.18
CA GLN A 31 -35.68 27.53 -9.98
C GLN A 31 -35.07 26.75 -8.81
N LYS A 32 -35.77 26.59 -7.68
CA LYS A 32 -35.35 25.73 -6.56
C LYS A 32 -35.22 24.27 -6.99
N ARG A 33 -36.18 23.72 -7.75
CA ARG A 33 -36.11 22.35 -8.30
C ARG A 33 -34.93 22.18 -9.26
N ARG A 34 -34.69 23.13 -10.18
CA ARG A 34 -33.54 23.15 -11.10
C ARG A 34 -32.20 23.23 -10.32
N ARG A 35 -32.09 24.10 -9.33
CA ARG A 35 -30.91 24.22 -8.45
C ARG A 35 -30.66 22.95 -7.64
N ARG A 36 -31.69 22.31 -7.08
CA ARG A 36 -31.56 21.01 -6.37
C ARG A 36 -31.05 19.90 -7.30
N ARG A 37 -31.60 19.78 -8.51
CA ARG A 37 -31.14 18.80 -9.51
C ARG A 37 -29.69 19.04 -9.94
N ARG A 38 -29.28 20.30 -10.16
CA ARG A 38 -27.89 20.65 -10.47
C ARG A 38 -26.94 20.33 -9.31
N ARG A 39 -27.30 20.67 -8.07
CA ARG A 39 -26.50 20.36 -6.87
C ARG A 39 -26.31 18.86 -6.67
N ALA A 40 -27.34 18.04 -6.91
CA ALA A 40 -27.22 16.58 -6.82
C ALA A 40 -26.23 16.00 -7.84
N ARG A 41 -26.26 16.49 -9.10
CA ARG A 41 -25.29 16.09 -10.13
C ARG A 41 -23.86 16.49 -9.76
N VAL A 42 -23.66 17.73 -9.29
CA VAL A 42 -22.34 18.22 -8.86
C VAL A 42 -21.82 17.44 -7.65
N ARG A 43 -22.68 17.10 -6.68
CA ARG A 43 -22.30 16.25 -5.53
C ARG A 43 -21.87 14.86 -5.96
N ARG A 44 -22.59 14.23 -6.90
CA ARG A 44 -22.20 12.93 -7.46
C ARG A 44 -20.84 13.03 -8.14
N VAL A 45 -20.63 13.99 -9.05
CA VAL A 45 -19.32 14.14 -9.74
C VAL A 45 -18.19 14.41 -8.74
N LYS A 46 -18.42 15.25 -7.72
CA LYS A 46 -17.43 15.49 -6.65
C LYS A 46 -17.14 14.22 -5.85
N ALA A 47 -18.15 13.44 -5.47
CA ALA A 47 -17.98 12.19 -4.75
C ALA A 47 -17.23 11.14 -5.58
N TRP A 48 -17.56 11.00 -6.87
CA TRP A 48 -16.86 10.12 -7.79
C TRP A 48 -15.39 10.53 -8.01
N ARG A 49 -15.12 11.85 -8.11
CA ARG A 49 -13.73 12.35 -8.15
C ARG A 49 -12.98 12.06 -6.85
N ALA A 50 -13.62 12.26 -5.70
CA ALA A 50 -13.02 11.97 -4.39
C ALA A 50 -12.72 10.47 -4.21
N LEU A 51 -13.65 9.59 -4.60
CA LEU A 51 -13.45 8.14 -4.59
C LEU A 51 -12.32 7.72 -5.53
N ARG A 52 -12.25 8.29 -6.74
CA ARG A 52 -11.16 8.00 -7.69
C ARG A 52 -9.80 8.49 -7.18
N SER A 53 -9.75 9.67 -6.56
CA SER A 53 -8.53 10.16 -5.92
C SER A 53 -8.13 9.28 -4.75
N LEU A 54 -9.09 8.83 -3.93
CA LEU A 54 -8.82 7.97 -2.79
C LEU A 54 -8.25 6.62 -3.24
N GLN A 55 -8.85 6.00 -4.28
CA GLN A 55 -8.35 4.77 -4.87
C GLN A 55 -6.95 4.92 -5.49
N PHE A 56 -6.65 6.08 -6.07
CA PHE A 56 -5.29 6.37 -6.56
C PHE A 56 -4.30 6.46 -5.39
N TRP A 57 -4.63 7.22 -4.35
CA TRP A 57 -3.78 7.37 -3.17
C TRP A 57 -3.59 6.05 -2.41
N THR A 58 -4.61 5.21 -2.30
CA THR A 58 -4.46 3.89 -1.68
C THR A 58 -3.57 2.98 -2.50
N ARG A 59 -3.73 2.95 -3.83
CA ARG A 59 -2.82 2.20 -4.71
C ARG A 59 -1.39 2.72 -4.65
N ALA A 60 -1.20 4.04 -4.61
CA ALA A 60 0.11 4.65 -4.46
C ALA A 60 0.74 4.31 -3.12
N ALA A 61 -0.03 4.34 -2.03
CA ALA A 61 0.44 3.94 -0.70
C ALA A 61 0.84 2.45 -0.65
N ILE A 62 0.03 1.57 -1.24
CA ILE A 62 0.35 0.15 -1.35
C ILE A 62 1.61 -0.07 -2.19
N ALA A 63 1.71 0.58 -3.35
CA ALA A 63 2.89 0.50 -4.21
C ALA A 63 4.15 0.99 -3.48
N LEU A 64 4.05 2.10 -2.74
CA LEU A 64 5.14 2.62 -1.91
C LEU A 64 5.53 1.64 -0.81
N ALA A 65 4.56 1.05 -0.10
CA ALA A 65 4.82 0.05 0.93
C ALA A 65 5.51 -1.19 0.35
N LEU A 66 5.08 -1.67 -0.82
CA LEU A 66 5.73 -2.78 -1.52
C LEU A 66 7.16 -2.42 -1.97
N LEU A 67 7.38 -1.21 -2.47
CA LEU A 67 8.72 -0.73 -2.83
C LEU A 67 9.63 -0.62 -1.61
N LEU A 68 9.13 -0.15 -0.48
CA LEU A 68 9.88 -0.11 0.78
C LEU A 68 10.20 -1.51 1.29
N LEU A 69 9.25 -2.44 1.21
CA LEU A 69 9.46 -3.83 1.58
C LEU A 69 10.52 -4.47 0.67
N LEU A 70 10.45 -4.27 -0.64
CA LEU A 70 11.46 -4.73 -1.59
C LEU A 70 12.83 -4.11 -1.31
N ALA A 71 12.89 -2.80 -1.07
CA ALA A 71 14.14 -2.11 -0.73
C ALA A 71 14.75 -2.65 0.57
N PHE A 72 13.92 -2.96 1.57
CA PHE A 72 14.35 -3.59 2.81
C PHE A 72 14.99 -4.97 2.53
N TRP A 73 14.29 -5.88 1.85
CA TRP A 73 14.83 -7.19 1.51
C TRP A 73 16.04 -7.14 0.55
N ALA A 74 16.11 -6.10 -0.28
CA ALA A 74 17.22 -5.84 -1.18
C ALA A 74 18.46 -5.28 -0.46
N ARG A 75 18.33 -4.63 0.70
CA ARG A 75 19.48 -4.01 1.39
C ARG A 75 19.90 -4.69 2.68
N PHE A 76 19.00 -5.43 3.33
CA PHE A 76 19.27 -6.17 4.56
C PHE A 76 19.50 -7.66 4.29
N ALA A 77 20.32 -8.27 5.13
CA ALA A 77 20.58 -9.70 5.17
C ALA A 77 20.40 -10.21 6.60
N TYR A 78 19.64 -11.30 6.74
CA TYR A 78 19.53 -12.07 7.97
C TYR A 78 20.52 -13.24 7.92
N VAL A 79 21.44 -13.27 8.88
CA VAL A 79 22.50 -14.28 8.95
C VAL A 79 22.28 -15.11 10.21
N TYR A 80 22.26 -16.43 10.09
CA TYR A 80 22.03 -17.35 11.20
C TYR A 80 22.89 -18.62 11.06
N ASP A 81 22.79 -19.48 12.07
CA ASP A 81 23.56 -20.74 12.21
C ASP A 81 25.08 -20.51 12.08
N ILE A 82 25.59 -19.58 12.91
CA ILE A 82 26.96 -19.12 12.84
C ILE A 82 27.89 -20.18 13.43
N PRO A 83 28.83 -20.75 12.64
CA PRO A 83 29.78 -21.72 13.15
C PRO A 83 30.72 -21.11 14.20
N SER A 84 31.15 -21.92 15.16
CA SER A 84 31.99 -21.46 16.29
C SER A 84 33.28 -20.76 15.88
N TYR A 85 33.92 -21.19 14.80
CA TYR A 85 35.14 -20.56 14.27
C TYR A 85 34.88 -19.15 13.70
N ALA A 86 33.69 -18.91 13.11
CA ALA A 86 33.29 -17.60 12.59
C ALA A 86 32.76 -16.67 13.68
N ALA A 87 32.22 -17.23 14.77
CA ALA A 87 31.72 -16.46 15.91
C ALA A 87 32.83 -15.67 16.64
N SER A 88 34.09 -16.06 16.50
CA SER A 88 35.24 -15.38 17.12
C SER A 88 35.46 -13.94 16.62
N VAL A 89 35.00 -13.63 15.40
CA VAL A 89 35.15 -12.32 14.75
C VAL A 89 33.92 -11.41 15.00
N LEU A 90 32.86 -11.98 15.58
CA LEU A 90 31.61 -11.30 15.89
C LEU A 90 31.52 -11.04 17.41
N PRO A 91 30.62 -10.13 17.85
CA PRO A 91 30.38 -9.98 19.27
C PRO A 91 30.01 -11.32 19.94
N PRO A 92 30.33 -11.51 21.23
CA PRO A 92 30.19 -12.80 21.91
C PRO A 92 28.73 -13.24 22.02
N HIS A 93 28.50 -14.55 21.97
CA HIS A 93 27.20 -15.21 22.14
C HIS A 93 26.12 -14.83 21.11
N ILE A 94 26.51 -14.54 19.87
CA ILE A 94 25.54 -14.28 18.79
C ILE A 94 25.19 -15.58 18.07
N ARG A 95 23.89 -15.86 17.94
CA ARG A 95 23.37 -16.99 17.14
C ARG A 95 22.88 -16.56 15.76
N ALA A 96 22.38 -15.33 15.67
CA ALA A 96 21.92 -14.72 14.43
C ALA A 96 22.02 -13.20 14.51
N TYR A 97 22.14 -12.53 13.37
CA TYR A 97 22.13 -11.07 13.29
C TYR A 97 21.56 -10.59 11.96
N VAL A 98 21.12 -9.33 11.96
CA VAL A 98 20.75 -8.62 10.73
C VAL A 98 21.84 -7.61 10.40
N THR A 99 22.32 -7.65 9.16
CA THR A 99 23.36 -6.76 8.65
C THR A 99 22.95 -6.09 7.35
N VAL A 100 23.63 -4.99 7.05
CA VAL A 100 23.41 -4.13 5.90
C VAL A 100 24.37 -4.55 4.77
N LYS A 101 23.89 -5.35 3.80
CA LYS A 101 24.73 -5.97 2.75
C LYS A 101 25.16 -4.98 1.65
N PRO A 102 26.45 -4.83 1.31
CA PRO A 102 26.92 -3.77 0.40
C PRO A 102 26.38 -3.87 -1.04
N TRP A 103 25.74 -4.98 -1.40
CA TRP A 103 25.03 -5.18 -2.67
C TRP A 103 23.51 -5.10 -2.51
N TRP A 104 22.83 -4.68 -3.59
CA TRP A 104 21.37 -4.61 -3.67
C TRP A 104 20.69 -5.93 -4.03
N PHE A 105 21.40 -6.82 -4.73
CA PHE A 105 20.82 -8.06 -5.26
C PHE A 105 21.58 -9.27 -4.72
N GLY A 106 20.87 -10.16 -4.04
CA GLY A 106 21.43 -11.34 -3.42
C GLY A 106 20.44 -11.95 -2.41
N PRO A 107 20.70 -13.18 -1.96
CA PRO A 107 19.80 -13.85 -1.02
C PRO A 107 19.66 -13.00 0.25
N PRO A 108 18.46 -12.88 0.80
CA PRO A 108 18.25 -12.09 2.00
C PRO A 108 18.52 -12.87 3.29
N ILE A 109 18.64 -14.18 3.18
CA ILE A 109 18.80 -15.11 4.30
C ILE A 109 20.05 -15.94 4.02
N PHE A 110 20.96 -15.97 4.99
CA PHE A 110 22.21 -16.72 4.92
C PHE A 110 22.31 -17.69 6.09
N ASP A 111 22.38 -18.96 5.74
CA ASP A 111 22.71 -20.06 6.63
C ASP A 111 24.21 -20.32 6.55
N LEU A 112 24.98 -19.89 7.54
CA LEU A 112 26.44 -20.02 7.48
C LEU A 112 26.92 -21.47 7.65
N GLY A 113 26.12 -22.32 8.29
CA GLY A 113 26.41 -23.75 8.44
C GLY A 113 26.56 -24.43 7.08
N LEU A 114 25.71 -24.08 6.11
CA LEU A 114 25.76 -24.63 4.74
C LEU A 114 27.04 -24.27 3.97
N TYR A 115 27.63 -23.11 4.26
CA TYR A 115 28.88 -22.66 3.64
C TYR A 115 30.12 -23.11 4.40
N GLY A 116 29.95 -23.79 5.54
CA GLY A 116 31.06 -24.34 6.30
C GLY A 116 31.81 -25.43 5.54
N PRO A 117 33.10 -25.64 5.84
CA PRO A 117 33.77 -26.87 5.43
C PRO A 117 33.20 -28.08 6.19
N ASP A 118 33.26 -29.25 5.57
CA ASP A 118 32.99 -30.50 6.27
C ASP A 118 34.18 -30.82 7.19
N LEU A 119 33.99 -30.64 8.49
CA LEU A 119 35.02 -30.85 9.51
C LEU A 119 35.21 -32.35 9.84
N SER A 120 34.40 -33.24 9.26
CA SER A 120 34.47 -34.69 9.53
C SER A 120 35.51 -35.42 8.67
N SER A 121 35.95 -34.84 7.55
CA SER A 121 36.75 -35.51 6.52
C SER A 121 38.26 -35.15 6.50
N GLY A 122 38.74 -34.32 7.43
CA GLY A 122 40.17 -34.04 7.59
C GLY A 122 40.50 -32.81 8.43
N THR A 123 41.79 -32.60 8.73
CA THR A 123 42.26 -31.42 9.45
C THR A 123 42.35 -30.24 8.50
N ILE A 124 41.36 -29.36 8.54
CA ILE A 124 41.36 -28.10 7.78
C ILE A 124 42.10 -27.05 8.62
N SER A 125 43.20 -26.52 8.10
CA SER A 125 44.07 -25.57 8.79
C SER A 125 43.38 -24.23 9.06
N ASP A 126 42.54 -23.76 8.13
CA ASP A 126 41.76 -22.53 8.28
C ASP A 126 40.32 -22.71 7.76
N PRO A 127 39.37 -23.11 8.63
CA PRO A 127 37.98 -23.27 8.25
C PRO A 127 37.29 -21.95 7.92
N TYR A 128 37.80 -20.82 8.43
CA TYR A 128 37.22 -19.50 8.18
C TYR A 128 37.55 -19.01 6.77
N ALA A 129 38.79 -19.20 6.29
CA ALA A 129 39.13 -18.90 4.91
C ALA A 129 38.30 -19.70 3.90
N VAL A 130 38.02 -20.98 4.19
CA VAL A 130 37.15 -21.81 3.33
C VAL A 130 35.72 -21.31 3.31
N LEU A 131 35.18 -20.90 4.48
CA LEU A 131 33.86 -20.29 4.58
C LEU A 131 33.77 -19.01 3.73
N LEU A 132 34.77 -18.11 3.82
CA LEU A 132 34.83 -16.89 3.02
C LEU A 132 34.93 -17.19 1.52
N TYR A 133 35.74 -18.18 1.14
CA TYR A 133 35.85 -18.61 -0.25
C TYR A 133 34.52 -19.12 -0.81
N LYS A 134 33.79 -19.95 -0.04
CA LYS A 134 32.47 -20.47 -0.42
C LYS A 134 31.40 -19.39 -0.48
N LEU A 135 31.45 -18.38 0.39
CA LEU A 135 30.58 -17.20 0.34
C LEU A 135 30.87 -16.31 -0.88
N GLY A 136 32.13 -16.26 -1.34
CA GLY A 136 32.55 -15.51 -2.51
C GLY A 136 32.17 -14.03 -2.42
N GLN A 137 31.33 -13.57 -3.35
CA GLN A 137 30.83 -12.18 -3.37
C GLN A 137 30.03 -11.79 -2.12
N TYR A 138 29.52 -12.77 -1.36
CA TYR A 138 28.75 -12.54 -0.14
C TYR A 138 29.60 -12.50 1.13
N ALA A 139 30.91 -12.74 1.03
CA ALA A 139 31.85 -12.69 2.15
C ALA A 139 31.78 -11.41 3.01
N PRO A 140 31.47 -10.22 2.46
CA PRO A 140 31.37 -8.99 3.26
C PRO A 140 30.32 -9.02 4.38
N ILE A 141 29.35 -9.95 4.37
CA ILE A 141 28.45 -10.12 5.52
C ILE A 141 29.21 -10.54 6.79
N LEU A 142 30.38 -11.18 6.67
CA LEU A 142 31.23 -11.61 7.79
C LEU A 142 32.46 -10.75 8.00
N THR A 143 33.10 -10.27 6.92
CA THR A 143 34.37 -9.54 7.06
C THR A 143 34.17 -8.09 7.53
N HIS A 144 33.09 -7.45 7.11
CA HIS A 144 32.76 -6.06 7.46
C HIS A 144 31.26 -5.90 7.78
N PRO A 145 30.76 -6.55 8.85
CA PRO A 145 29.33 -6.53 9.15
C PRO A 145 28.89 -5.16 9.70
N GLN A 146 27.97 -4.52 9.00
CA GLN A 146 27.22 -3.37 9.50
C GLN A 146 25.97 -3.86 10.23
N ILE A 147 26.15 -4.29 11.48
CA ILE A 147 25.11 -4.94 12.28
C ILE A 147 24.10 -3.91 12.79
N ILE A 148 22.82 -4.14 12.51
CA ILE A 148 21.71 -3.32 13.02
C ILE A 148 20.90 -4.02 14.11
N TRP A 149 20.99 -5.36 14.20
CA TRP A 149 20.30 -6.15 15.22
C TRP A 149 21.00 -7.48 15.46
N VAL A 150 20.96 -7.96 16.70
CA VAL A 150 21.62 -9.17 17.18
C VAL A 150 20.63 -10.01 17.98
N SER A 151 20.62 -11.32 17.74
CA SER A 151 19.96 -12.31 18.59
C SER A 151 20.99 -13.12 19.37
N HIS A 152 20.76 -13.20 20.68
CA HIS A 152 21.45 -14.12 21.59
C HIS A 152 20.74 -15.48 21.64
#